data_AF-A0A2V5N5V6-F1
#
_entry.id   AF-A0A2V5N5V6-F1
#
_cell.length_a   1.000
_cell.length_b   1.000
_cell.length_c   1.000
_cell.angle_alpha   90.00
_cell.angle_beta   90.00
_cell.angle_gamma   90.00
#
_symmetry.space_group_name_H-M   'P 1'
#
loop_
_entity.id
_entity.type
_entity.pdbx_description
1 polymer ?
#
loop_
_entity_poly.entity_id
_entity_poly.type
_entity_poly.pdbx_seq_one_letter_code
_entity_poly.pdbx_strand_id
1 'polypeptide(L)'
;MTLNMADAPDPVAASTPLTYTLTVHNNGPTNASAVTVTNLLPASVTFGSAISSQGTCTNSANNVLCALGPLASNATAQVEYGFTTNYEYLSPLDVTLGTNHAVLLVGLVPNTNYLFRAISRAGTNVFRSAQLNFSTDLNFVVDNPQARYGGNWTLGTSSPDKFGSSYQSAQTVSSPAPSALATYTPALPVAAKYDVYIWYPAGANRTTGAQVTIFYDGGSVLRTVNETA
;
A
#
# COMPACT_ATOMS: atom_id res chain seq x y z
N MET A 1 -8.21 1.47 -23.87
CA MET A 1 -8.77 0.44 -24.77
C MET A 1 -7.61 -0.29 -25.43
N THR A 2 -7.65 -1.61 -25.55
CA THR A 2 -6.64 -2.38 -26.28
C THR A 2 -7.30 -3.16 -27.42
N LEU A 3 -6.56 -3.31 -28.50
CA LEU A 3 -6.93 -4.13 -29.66
C LEU A 3 -5.74 -5.05 -29.94
N ASN A 4 -5.97 -6.35 -29.86
CA ASN A 4 -4.99 -7.37 -30.25
C ASN A 4 -5.50 -8.07 -31.50
N MET A 5 -4.63 -8.28 -32.47
CA MET A 5 -4.95 -9.02 -33.68
C MET A 5 -3.97 -10.17 -33.83
N ALA A 6 -4.49 -11.35 -34.15
CA ALA A 6 -3.72 -12.55 -34.46
C ALA A 6 -4.31 -13.23 -35.68
N ASP A 7 -3.49 -13.94 -36.43
CA ASP A 7 -3.91 -14.72 -37.60
C ASP A 7 -3.37 -16.16 -37.54
N ALA A 8 -4.09 -17.08 -38.19
CA ALA A 8 -3.70 -18.48 -38.28
C ALA A 8 -4.33 -19.18 -39.50
N PRO A 9 -3.65 -20.20 -40.09
CA PRO A 9 -2.32 -20.69 -39.72
C PRO A 9 -1.18 -19.81 -40.27
N ASP A 10 -0.02 -19.85 -39.60
CA ASP A 10 1.23 -19.23 -40.07
C ASP A 10 2.32 -20.32 -40.19
N PRO A 11 2.86 -20.62 -41.39
CA PRO A 11 2.55 -20.00 -42.68
C PRO A 11 1.23 -20.50 -43.29
N VAL A 12 0.51 -19.61 -43.98
CA VAL A 12 -0.71 -19.96 -44.72
C VAL A 12 -0.39 -20.38 -46.16
N ALA A 13 -0.90 -21.54 -46.57
CA ALA A 13 -0.78 -21.99 -47.95
C ALA A 13 -1.76 -21.23 -48.86
N ALA A 14 -1.38 -20.99 -50.11
CA ALA A 14 -2.25 -20.33 -51.08
C ALA A 14 -3.58 -21.10 -51.25
N SER A 15 -4.69 -20.36 -51.38
CA SER A 15 -6.05 -20.91 -51.52
C SER A 15 -6.55 -21.71 -50.30
N THR A 16 -5.90 -21.60 -49.14
CA THR A 16 -6.42 -22.14 -47.88
C THR A 16 -7.05 -21.05 -47.00
N PRO A 17 -8.00 -21.38 -46.12
CA PRO A 17 -8.60 -20.39 -45.23
C PRO A 17 -7.58 -19.78 -44.25
N LEU A 18 -7.55 -18.45 -44.19
CA LEU A 18 -6.84 -17.66 -43.18
C LEU A 18 -7.86 -17.07 -42.21
N THR A 19 -7.64 -17.24 -40.90
CA THR A 19 -8.52 -16.71 -39.86
C THR A 19 -7.85 -15.55 -39.15
N TYR A 20 -8.48 -14.38 -39.12
CA TYR A 20 -8.08 -13.25 -38.27
C TYR A 20 -8.92 -13.22 -37.00
N THR A 21 -8.27 -13.15 -35.84
CA THR A 21 -8.89 -12.99 -34.53
C THR A 21 -8.55 -11.61 -33.98
N LEU A 22 -9.56 -10.75 -33.79
CA LEU A 22 -9.41 -9.42 -33.21
C LEU A 22 -10.05 -9.40 -31.81
N THR A 23 -9.24 -9.11 -30.78
CA THR A 23 -9.68 -9.01 -29.39
C THR A 23 -9.66 -7.54 -28.97
N VAL A 24 -10.83 -7.03 -28.57
CA VAL A 24 -11.02 -5.63 -28.18
C VAL A 24 -11.39 -5.56 -26.72
N HIS A 25 -10.67 -4.75 -25.94
CA HIS A 25 -10.92 -4.63 -24.51
C HIS A 25 -11.00 -3.17 -24.08
N ASN A 26 -12.07 -2.81 -23.38
CA ASN A 26 -12.22 -1.47 -22.82
C ASN A 26 -11.51 -1.39 -21.45
N ASN A 27 -10.19 -1.21 -21.50
CA ASN A 27 -9.39 -0.88 -20.31
C ASN A 27 -9.69 0.48 -19.67
N GLY A 28 -10.68 1.22 -20.18
CA GLY A 28 -11.08 2.50 -19.59
C GLY A 28 -11.95 2.31 -18.34
N PRO A 29 -12.13 3.36 -17.52
CA PRO A 29 -12.97 3.34 -16.32
C PRO A 29 -14.46 3.63 -16.62
N THR A 30 -14.80 3.96 -17.87
CA THR A 30 -16.18 4.22 -18.31
C THR A 30 -16.61 3.39 -19.52
N ASN A 31 -17.93 3.15 -19.68
CA ASN A 31 -18.46 2.36 -20.79
C ASN A 31 -18.24 3.13 -22.09
N ALA A 32 -17.64 2.51 -23.09
CA ALA A 32 -17.67 3.02 -24.45
C ALA A 32 -19.09 2.85 -24.99
N SER A 33 -19.63 3.83 -25.71
CA SER A 33 -21.03 3.83 -26.17
C SER A 33 -21.20 3.33 -27.61
N ALA A 34 -20.19 3.48 -28.45
CA ALA A 34 -20.24 3.13 -29.87
C ALA A 34 -18.87 2.70 -30.39
N VAL A 35 -18.45 1.49 -30.04
CA VAL A 35 -17.19 0.92 -30.50
C VAL A 35 -17.35 0.34 -31.90
N THR A 36 -16.44 0.71 -32.78
CA THR A 36 -16.30 0.14 -34.13
C THR A 36 -14.88 -0.34 -34.33
N VAL A 37 -14.73 -1.51 -34.94
CA VAL A 37 -13.43 -2.08 -35.33
C VAL A 37 -13.39 -2.23 -36.83
N THR A 38 -12.29 -1.79 -37.43
CA THR A 38 -12.10 -1.84 -38.88
C THR A 38 -10.88 -2.68 -39.19
N ASN A 39 -11.02 -3.67 -40.07
CA ASN A 39 -9.94 -4.51 -40.55
C ASN A 39 -9.94 -4.51 -42.09
N LEU A 40 -8.93 -3.87 -42.69
CA LEU A 40 -8.73 -3.87 -44.13
C LEU A 40 -7.94 -5.11 -44.52
N LEU A 41 -8.57 -6.03 -45.25
CA LEU A 41 -7.91 -7.24 -45.72
C LEU A 41 -6.92 -6.91 -46.84
N PRO A 42 -5.74 -7.55 -46.88
CA PRO A 42 -4.81 -7.41 -48.00
C PRO A 42 -5.48 -7.78 -49.33
N ALA A 43 -5.02 -7.20 -50.45
CA ALA A 43 -5.60 -7.43 -51.78
C ALA A 43 -5.54 -8.92 -52.23
N SER A 44 -4.62 -9.70 -51.67
CA SER A 44 -4.48 -11.15 -51.93
C SER A 44 -5.45 -12.02 -51.12
N VAL A 45 -6.23 -11.45 -50.20
CA VAL A 45 -7.18 -12.16 -49.35
C VAL A 45 -8.60 -11.88 -49.84
N THR A 46 -9.38 -12.93 -50.06
CA THR A 46 -10.82 -12.82 -50.34
C THR A 46 -11.60 -12.99 -49.04
N PHE A 47 -12.52 -12.06 -48.76
CA PHE A 47 -13.39 -12.18 -47.59
C PHE A 47 -14.28 -13.42 -47.70
N GLY A 48 -14.23 -14.30 -46.69
CA GLY A 48 -15.12 -15.44 -46.57
C GLY A 48 -16.34 -15.10 -45.71
N SER A 49 -16.11 -14.96 -44.40
CA SER A 49 -17.14 -14.62 -43.42
C SER A 49 -16.53 -13.85 -42.24
N ALA A 50 -17.38 -13.20 -41.46
CA ALA A 50 -17.01 -12.62 -40.18
C ALA A 50 -18.04 -13.04 -39.13
N ILE A 51 -17.54 -13.40 -37.95
CA ILE A 51 -18.35 -13.73 -36.79
C ILE A 51 -17.87 -12.82 -35.67
N SER A 52 -18.79 -12.11 -35.01
CA SER A 52 -18.51 -11.25 -33.87
C SER A 52 -19.18 -11.77 -32.60
N SER A 53 -18.52 -11.56 -31.46
CA SER A 53 -19.09 -11.86 -30.14
C SER A 53 -20.11 -10.80 -29.69
N GLN A 54 -20.04 -9.58 -30.23
CA GLN A 54 -21.07 -8.54 -30.07
C GLN A 54 -21.20 -7.68 -31.33
N GLY A 55 -22.35 -7.04 -31.50
CA GLY A 55 -22.59 -6.15 -32.63
C GLY A 55 -22.62 -6.88 -33.97
N THR A 56 -22.42 -6.14 -35.06
CA THR A 56 -22.52 -6.68 -36.43
C THR A 56 -21.30 -6.32 -37.26
N CYS A 57 -20.79 -7.29 -38.04
CA CYS A 57 -19.73 -7.06 -39.02
C CYS A 57 -20.29 -7.01 -40.45
N THR A 58 -19.81 -6.06 -41.23
CA THR A 58 -20.08 -5.92 -42.67
C THR A 58 -18.77 -5.86 -43.44
N ASN A 59 -18.73 -6.43 -44.64
CA ASN A 59 -17.61 -6.26 -45.55
C ASN A 59 -18.03 -5.36 -46.73
N SER A 60 -17.20 -4.39 -47.06
CA SER A 60 -17.35 -3.59 -48.29
C SER A 60 -15.97 -3.33 -48.87
N ALA A 61 -15.72 -3.73 -50.12
CA ALA A 61 -14.44 -3.55 -50.81
C ALA A 61 -13.22 -4.01 -49.99
N ASN A 62 -13.25 -5.24 -49.46
CA ASN A 62 -12.22 -5.82 -48.57
C ASN A 62 -12.02 -5.11 -47.23
N ASN A 63 -12.85 -4.13 -46.89
CA ASN A 63 -12.86 -3.50 -45.57
C ASN A 63 -13.93 -4.15 -44.68
N VAL A 64 -13.50 -4.92 -43.68
CA VAL A 64 -14.39 -5.52 -42.67
C VAL A 64 -14.59 -4.52 -41.55
N LEU A 65 -15.80 -3.97 -41.44
CA LEU A 65 -16.21 -3.07 -40.37
C LEU A 65 -17.15 -3.80 -39.40
N CYS A 66 -16.74 -3.90 -38.14
CA CYS A 66 -17.51 -4.47 -37.05
C CYS A 66 -18.00 -3.36 -36.13
N ALA A 67 -19.31 -3.06 -36.17
CA ALA A 67 -19.96 -2.14 -35.23
C ALA A 67 -20.30 -2.91 -33.95
N LEU A 68 -19.36 -2.92 -32.99
CA LEU A 68 -19.50 -3.62 -31.72
C LEU A 68 -20.56 -2.97 -30.82
N GLY A 69 -20.78 -1.66 -30.93
CA GLY A 69 -21.71 -0.93 -30.07
C GLY A 69 -21.10 -0.64 -28.68
N PRO A 70 -21.89 -0.52 -27.61
CA PRO A 70 -21.35 -0.21 -26.29
C PRO A 70 -20.39 -1.29 -25.77
N LEU A 71 -19.27 -0.89 -25.18
CA LEU A 71 -18.31 -1.80 -24.53
C LEU A 71 -18.07 -1.35 -23.09
N ALA A 72 -18.50 -2.15 -22.12
CA ALA A 72 -18.38 -1.82 -20.70
C ALA A 72 -16.93 -1.69 -20.25
N SER A 73 -16.68 -0.86 -19.24
CA SER A 73 -15.34 -0.49 -18.79
C SER A 73 -14.68 -1.48 -17.83
N ASN A 74 -13.36 -1.42 -17.75
CA ASN A 74 -12.56 -2.06 -16.71
C ASN A 74 -12.70 -1.33 -15.38
N ALA A 75 -13.21 -2.07 -14.40
CA ALA A 75 -13.48 -1.59 -13.06
C ALA A 75 -12.21 -1.16 -12.32
N THR A 76 -12.35 -0.18 -11.43
CA THR A 76 -11.29 0.26 -10.50
C THR A 76 -11.74 0.12 -9.05
N ALA A 77 -10.77 0.19 -8.13
CA ALA A 77 -11.00 0.14 -6.69
C ALA A 77 -10.14 1.18 -5.94
N GLN A 78 -10.72 1.81 -4.91
CA GLN A 78 -10.05 2.68 -3.94
C GLN A 78 -10.69 2.53 -2.56
N VAL A 79 -10.04 3.08 -1.55
CA VAL A 79 -10.62 3.33 -0.23
C VAL A 79 -10.75 4.84 -0.02
N GLU A 80 -11.97 5.28 0.25
CA GLU A 80 -12.29 6.61 0.82
C GLU A 80 -12.14 6.50 2.34
N TYR A 81 -11.34 7.38 2.97
CA TYR A 81 -11.15 7.37 4.43
C TYR A 81 -10.99 8.78 5.01
N GLY A 82 -11.25 8.95 6.30
CA GLY A 82 -11.25 10.27 6.92
C GLY A 82 -11.72 10.29 8.36
N PHE A 83 -11.69 11.46 8.98
CA PHE A 83 -12.17 11.64 10.35
C PHE A 83 -13.69 11.79 10.41
N THR A 84 -14.29 12.20 9.30
CA THR A 84 -15.74 12.41 9.19
C THR A 84 -16.33 11.61 8.03
N THR A 85 -17.66 11.68 7.89
CA THR A 85 -18.39 11.06 6.78
C THR A 85 -18.09 11.68 5.42
N ASN A 86 -17.29 12.76 5.38
CA ASN A 86 -16.83 13.36 4.14
C ASN A 86 -15.63 12.63 3.52
N TYR A 87 -14.97 11.74 4.27
CA TYR A 87 -13.81 10.94 3.82
C TYR A 87 -12.75 11.80 3.10
N GLU A 88 -12.04 12.59 3.87
CA GLU A 88 -11.14 13.65 3.38
C GLU A 88 -9.95 13.14 2.57
N TYR A 89 -9.72 11.82 2.54
CA TYR A 89 -8.60 11.17 1.90
C TYR A 89 -9.02 10.00 1.02
N LEU A 90 -8.19 9.74 0.00
CA LEU A 90 -8.31 8.61 -0.91
C LEU A 90 -7.02 7.80 -0.88
N SER A 91 -7.15 6.48 -0.94
CA SER A 91 -6.01 5.61 -1.21
C SER A 91 -5.50 5.75 -2.65
N PRO A 92 -4.33 5.20 -3.00
CA PRO A 92 -3.96 5.00 -4.39
C PRO A 92 -5.04 4.23 -5.16
N LEU A 93 -5.24 4.56 -6.43
CA LEU A 93 -6.18 3.90 -7.32
C LEU A 93 -5.64 2.56 -7.78
N ASP A 94 -6.41 1.50 -7.57
CA ASP A 94 -6.14 0.21 -8.16
C ASP A 94 -6.99 0.00 -9.42
N VAL A 95 -6.29 -0.25 -10.53
CA VAL A 95 -6.88 -0.48 -11.86
C VAL A 95 -6.84 -1.95 -12.25
N THR A 96 -6.29 -2.81 -11.39
CA THR A 96 -6.27 -4.25 -11.60
C THR A 96 -7.64 -4.84 -11.31
N LEU A 97 -8.12 -5.66 -12.25
CA LEU A 97 -9.40 -6.33 -12.12
C LEU A 97 -9.28 -7.44 -11.08
N GLY A 98 -10.02 -7.29 -9.99
CA GLY A 98 -10.02 -8.25 -8.89
C GLY A 98 -11.24 -8.10 -8.00
N THR A 99 -11.66 -9.21 -7.39
CA THR A 99 -12.74 -9.23 -6.40
C THR A 99 -12.25 -8.97 -4.97
N ASN A 100 -10.93 -9.02 -4.77
CA ASN A 100 -10.27 -8.68 -3.52
C ASN A 100 -9.27 -7.56 -3.81
N HIS A 101 -9.31 -6.52 -2.99
CA HIS A 101 -8.38 -5.41 -3.04
C HIS A 101 -7.83 -5.18 -1.65
N ALA A 102 -6.50 -5.21 -1.53
CA ALA A 102 -5.79 -4.93 -0.28
C ALA A 102 -5.04 -3.62 -0.46
N VAL A 103 -5.39 -2.63 0.35
CA VAL A 103 -4.83 -1.29 0.24
C VAL A 103 -4.13 -0.92 1.53
N LEU A 104 -2.84 -0.57 1.41
CA LEU A 104 -2.06 -0.08 2.52
C LEU A 104 -2.28 1.43 2.67
N LEU A 105 -2.81 1.84 3.83
CA LEU A 105 -2.90 3.25 4.22
C LEU A 105 -1.67 3.61 5.05
N VAL A 106 -1.01 4.72 4.70
CA VAL A 106 0.21 5.20 5.37
C VAL A 106 0.05 6.66 5.80
N GLY A 107 0.85 7.10 6.77
CA GLY A 107 0.84 8.49 7.25
C GLY A 107 -0.39 8.86 8.08
N LEU A 108 -1.07 7.86 8.66
CA LEU A 108 -2.23 8.07 9.53
C LEU A 108 -1.81 8.65 10.88
N VAL A 109 -2.67 9.50 11.45
CA VAL A 109 -2.45 10.08 12.78
C VAL A 109 -2.63 8.96 13.82
N PRO A 110 -1.69 8.78 14.76
CA PRO A 110 -1.83 7.77 15.83
C PRO A 110 -3.00 8.06 16.81
N ASN A 111 -3.52 7.04 17.49
CA ASN A 111 -4.68 7.11 18.39
C ASN A 111 -5.89 7.83 17.77
N THR A 112 -6.14 7.58 16.49
CA THR A 112 -7.19 8.30 15.77
C THR A 112 -8.13 7.31 15.11
N ASN A 113 -9.43 7.54 15.33
CA ASN A 113 -10.48 6.79 14.65
C ASN A 113 -10.70 7.37 13.25
N TYR A 114 -10.66 6.50 12.25
CA TYR A 114 -10.94 6.81 10.87
C TYR A 114 -12.21 6.07 10.43
N LEU A 115 -13.10 6.81 9.78
CA LEU A 115 -14.16 6.24 8.97
C LEU A 115 -13.58 5.88 7.60
N PHE A 116 -13.96 4.74 7.05
CA PHE A 116 -13.57 4.35 5.70
C PHE A 116 -14.67 3.58 4.98
N ARG A 117 -14.57 3.53 3.66
CA ARG A 117 -15.35 2.64 2.80
C ARG A 117 -14.60 2.32 1.52
N ALA A 118 -14.84 1.14 0.98
CA ALA A 118 -14.37 0.80 -0.35
C ALA A 118 -15.26 1.48 -1.39
N ILE A 119 -14.63 1.99 -2.45
CA ILE A 119 -15.30 2.51 -3.63
C ILE A 119 -14.79 1.76 -4.86
N SER A 120 -15.72 1.28 -5.68
CA SER A 120 -15.44 0.73 -6.99
C SER A 120 -16.14 1.53 -8.07
N ARG A 121 -15.48 1.72 -9.21
CA ARG A 121 -16.02 2.44 -10.36
C ARG A 121 -15.90 1.57 -11.58
N ALA A 122 -17.00 1.40 -12.32
CA ALA A 122 -17.03 0.67 -13.58
C ALA A 122 -18.05 1.33 -14.49
N GLY A 123 -17.62 1.95 -15.57
CA GLY A 123 -18.55 2.77 -16.30
C GLY A 123 -18.76 4.15 -15.65
N THR A 124 -19.96 4.66 -15.84
CA THR A 124 -20.53 5.72 -15.00
C THR A 124 -21.00 5.19 -13.64
N ASN A 125 -20.94 3.87 -13.40
CA ASN A 125 -21.41 3.28 -12.15
C ASN A 125 -20.37 3.46 -11.05
N VAL A 126 -20.85 3.83 -9.88
CA VAL A 126 -20.04 3.97 -8.68
C VAL A 126 -20.69 3.16 -7.58
N PHE A 127 -19.97 2.16 -7.09
CA PHE A 127 -20.39 1.30 -6.01
C PHE A 127 -19.59 1.64 -4.77
N ARG A 128 -20.27 1.71 -3.63
CA ARG A 128 -19.65 1.99 -2.33
C ARG A 128 -20.06 0.92 -1.35
N SER A 129 -19.10 0.44 -0.56
CA SER A 129 -19.42 -0.42 0.57
C SER A 129 -20.17 0.35 1.65
N ALA A 130 -20.65 -0.37 2.66
CA ALA A 130 -21.01 0.25 3.92
C ALA A 130 -19.82 1.02 4.51
N GLN A 131 -20.13 2.03 5.32
CA GLN A 131 -19.14 2.71 6.14
C GLN A 131 -18.66 1.76 7.24
N LEU A 132 -17.35 1.73 7.42
CA LEU A 132 -16.67 1.05 8.51
C LEU A 132 -15.78 2.04 9.26
N ASN A 133 -15.22 1.61 10.38
CA ASN A 133 -14.23 2.39 11.11
C ASN A 133 -13.07 1.53 11.57
N PHE A 134 -11.91 2.15 11.75
CA PHE A 134 -10.76 1.56 12.42
C PHE A 134 -10.05 2.64 13.23
N SER A 135 -9.35 2.25 14.29
CA SER A 135 -8.52 3.17 15.06
C SER A 135 -7.05 2.80 14.87
N THR A 136 -6.21 3.81 14.70
CA THR A 136 -4.75 3.63 14.75
C THR A 136 -4.29 3.51 16.19
N ASP A 137 -3.36 2.61 16.44
CA ASP A 137 -2.68 2.56 17.73
C ASP A 137 -1.71 3.74 17.88
N LEU A 138 -1.34 4.04 19.11
CA LEU A 138 -0.36 5.08 19.44
C LEU A 138 0.85 4.45 20.10
N ASN A 139 1.61 3.75 19.25
CA ASN A 139 2.85 3.09 19.62
C ASN A 139 3.99 3.72 18.81
N PHE A 140 4.99 4.25 19.50
CA PHE A 140 6.24 4.72 18.89
C PHE A 140 7.41 4.23 19.74
N VAL A 141 8.50 3.88 19.09
CA VAL A 141 9.74 3.42 19.73
C VAL A 141 10.85 4.36 19.32
N VAL A 142 11.65 4.79 20.31
CA VAL A 142 12.91 5.51 20.06
C VAL A 142 14.03 4.52 20.35
N ASP A 143 14.68 4.03 19.31
CA ASP A 143 15.74 3.03 19.43
C ASP A 143 17.11 3.68 19.70
N ASN A 144 18.10 2.87 20.08
CA ASN A 144 19.42 3.33 20.47
C ASN A 144 20.13 4.24 19.43
N PRO A 145 19.97 4.09 18.09
CA PRO A 145 20.61 5.00 17.14
C PRO A 145 19.98 6.41 17.10
N GLN A 146 18.77 6.56 17.64
CA GLN A 146 18.01 7.81 17.64
C GLN A 146 18.20 8.62 18.93
N ALA A 147 18.81 8.03 19.95
CA ALA A 147 19.08 8.69 21.22
C ALA A 147 20.29 9.62 21.13
N ARG A 148 20.32 10.64 21.99
CA ARG A 148 21.47 11.49 22.21
C ARG A 148 22.29 10.97 23.38
N TYR A 149 23.59 10.75 23.18
CA TYR A 149 24.49 10.26 24.20
C TYR A 149 25.42 11.36 24.71
N GLY A 150 25.63 11.39 26.02
CA GLY A 150 26.73 12.08 26.68
C GLY A 150 27.59 11.07 27.43
N GLY A 151 28.91 11.28 27.45
CA GLY A 151 29.84 10.37 28.10
C GLY A 151 30.31 9.21 27.24
N ASN A 152 30.86 8.19 27.90
CA ASN A 152 31.42 7.01 27.23
C ASN A 152 30.38 5.88 27.15
N TRP A 153 30.00 5.53 25.92
CA TRP A 153 29.09 4.44 25.59
C TRP A 153 29.77 3.47 24.62
N THR A 154 29.47 2.18 24.78
CA THR A 154 29.98 1.10 23.93
C THR A 154 28.82 0.42 23.22
N LEU A 155 28.94 0.29 21.90
CA LEU A 155 27.94 -0.39 21.07
C LEU A 155 28.06 -1.90 21.24
N GLY A 156 26.97 -2.55 21.64
CA GLY A 156 26.83 -3.99 21.72
C GLY A 156 25.86 -4.53 20.66
N THR A 157 26.11 -5.74 20.17
CA THR A 157 25.24 -6.44 19.21
C THR A 157 24.97 -7.89 19.60
N SER A 158 25.66 -8.41 20.61
CA SER A 158 25.66 -9.83 20.98
C SER A 158 24.46 -10.27 21.81
N SER A 159 23.77 -9.36 22.52
CA SER A 159 22.61 -9.72 23.35
C SER A 159 21.48 -10.29 22.48
N PRO A 160 20.94 -11.49 22.79
CA PRO A 160 19.86 -12.11 22.02
C PRO A 160 18.51 -11.40 22.20
N ASP A 161 18.35 -10.70 23.30
CA ASP A 161 17.15 -9.97 23.73
C ASP A 161 17.24 -8.46 23.47
N LYS A 162 18.17 -8.00 22.64
CA LYS A 162 18.20 -6.58 22.22
C LYS A 162 16.99 -6.24 21.35
N PHE A 163 16.49 -5.03 21.48
CA PHE A 163 15.58 -4.47 20.47
C PHE A 163 16.40 -4.00 19.26
N GLY A 164 15.88 -4.22 18.04
CA GLY A 164 16.60 -3.84 16.83
C GLY A 164 17.90 -4.63 16.60
N SER A 165 18.89 -3.97 16.01
CA SER A 165 20.16 -4.59 15.61
C SER A 165 21.28 -4.43 16.65
N SER A 166 21.14 -3.51 17.61
CA SER A 166 22.19 -3.16 18.57
C SER A 166 21.62 -2.65 19.89
N TYR A 167 22.50 -2.38 20.86
CA TYR A 167 22.19 -1.66 22.09
C TYR A 167 23.43 -0.89 22.53
N GLN A 168 23.28 0.06 23.45
CA GLN A 168 24.39 0.81 24.02
C GLN A 168 24.55 0.45 25.49
N SER A 169 25.79 0.28 25.95
CA SER A 169 26.11 0.06 27.36
C SER A 169 27.21 1.01 27.84
N ALA A 170 27.23 1.28 29.14
CA ALA A 170 28.28 2.04 29.78
C ALA A 170 28.82 1.25 30.98
N GLN A 171 30.11 1.43 31.30
CA GLN A 171 30.67 0.87 32.53
C GLN A 171 30.09 1.58 33.76
N THR A 172 30.23 0.97 34.94
CA THR A 172 29.73 1.51 36.21
C THR A 172 30.13 2.97 36.40
N VAL A 173 29.13 3.84 36.48
CA VAL A 173 29.30 5.26 36.81
C VAL A 173 29.01 5.43 38.30
N SER A 174 30.05 5.61 39.12
CA SER A 174 29.93 5.72 40.59
C SER A 174 29.77 7.17 41.09
N SER A 175 29.49 8.12 40.18
CA SER A 175 29.39 9.55 40.48
C SER A 175 27.93 10.00 40.60
N PRO A 176 27.61 10.95 41.51
CA PRO A 176 26.26 11.53 41.65
C PRO A 176 25.78 12.30 40.40
N ALA A 177 26.69 12.68 39.50
CA ALA A 177 26.38 13.02 38.12
C ALA A 177 26.86 11.87 37.22
N PRO A 178 25.97 11.12 36.56
CA PRO A 178 26.40 9.97 35.76
C PRO A 178 27.28 10.45 34.61
N SER A 179 28.49 9.89 34.51
CA SER A 179 29.41 10.21 33.41
C SER A 179 28.98 9.62 32.07
N ALA A 180 27.86 8.89 32.03
CA ALA A 180 27.22 8.35 30.83
C ALA A 180 25.70 8.59 30.91
N LEU A 181 25.16 9.35 29.97
CA LEU A 181 23.74 9.69 29.89
C LEU A 181 23.22 9.40 28.48
N ALA A 182 22.06 8.75 28.38
CA ALA A 182 21.33 8.57 27.13
C ALA A 182 19.99 9.30 27.23
N THR A 183 19.72 10.19 26.29
CA THR A 183 18.47 10.95 26.21
C THR A 183 17.67 10.48 25.00
N TYR A 184 16.49 9.92 25.28
CA TYR A 184 15.51 9.50 24.29
C TYR A 184 14.38 10.55 24.23
N THR A 185 14.21 11.20 23.08
CA THR A 185 13.21 12.27 22.91
C THR A 185 12.21 11.86 21.83
N PRO A 186 11.11 11.18 22.19
CA PRO A 186 10.07 10.86 21.21
C PRO A 186 9.35 12.13 20.75
N ALA A 187 9.03 12.20 19.45
CA ALA A 187 8.09 13.18 18.94
C ALA A 187 6.67 12.69 19.23
N LEU A 188 6.02 13.26 20.25
CA LEU A 188 4.65 12.93 20.59
C LEU A 188 3.69 13.61 19.62
N PRO A 189 2.91 12.86 18.82
CA PRO A 189 2.10 13.44 17.75
C PRO A 189 0.85 14.18 18.26
N VAL A 190 0.40 13.88 19.48
CA VAL A 190 -0.81 14.44 20.09
C VAL A 190 -0.59 14.67 21.59
N ALA A 191 -1.39 15.54 22.21
CA ALA A 191 -1.40 15.67 23.67
C ALA A 191 -2.31 14.59 24.27
N ALA A 192 -1.74 13.63 25.00
CA ALA A 192 -2.47 12.51 25.60
C ALA A 192 -1.73 11.94 26.82
N LYS A 193 -2.35 10.98 27.51
CA LYS A 193 -1.65 10.13 28.47
C LYS A 193 -0.94 8.99 27.73
N TYR A 194 0.31 8.74 28.08
CA TYR A 194 1.15 7.71 27.47
C TYR A 194 1.65 6.76 28.55
N ASP A 195 1.51 5.47 28.31
CA ASP A 195 2.25 4.47 29.06
C ASP A 195 3.69 4.43 28.53
N VAL A 196 4.66 4.59 29.43
CA VAL A 196 6.08 4.64 29.08
C VAL A 196 6.71 3.31 29.44
N TYR A 197 7.23 2.63 28.43
CA TYR A 197 7.99 1.38 28.58
C TYR A 197 9.45 1.63 28.22
N ILE A 198 10.35 0.90 28.89
CA ILE A 198 11.75 0.85 28.53
C ILE A 198 12.11 -0.61 28.25
N TRP A 199 12.77 -0.83 27.12
CA TRP A 199 13.37 -2.12 26.79
C TRP A 199 14.88 -2.00 26.95
N TYR A 200 15.47 -2.96 27.64
CA TYR A 200 16.91 -3.11 27.77
C TYR A 200 17.24 -4.59 27.65
N PRO A 201 18.37 -4.94 27.03
CA PRO A 201 18.82 -6.31 27.13
C PRO A 201 19.20 -6.60 28.60
N ALA A 202 18.95 -7.79 29.11
CA ALA A 202 19.21 -8.19 30.48
C ALA A 202 20.47 -9.06 30.59
N GLY A 203 21.04 -9.18 31.80
CA GLY A 203 22.16 -10.08 32.03
C GLY A 203 22.74 -10.00 33.43
N ALA A 204 23.28 -11.12 33.93
CA ALA A 204 23.81 -11.25 35.29
C ALA A 204 24.97 -10.28 35.60
N ASN A 205 25.63 -9.72 34.59
CA ASN A 205 26.72 -8.75 34.72
C ASN A 205 26.27 -7.28 34.61
N ARG A 206 24.96 -6.99 34.68
CA ARG A 206 24.39 -5.63 34.57
C ARG A 206 24.07 -5.04 35.95
N THR A 207 23.65 -3.78 35.96
CA THR A 207 23.30 -3.05 37.18
C THR A 207 21.90 -3.43 37.68
N THR A 208 21.71 -3.47 38.99
CA THR A 208 20.37 -3.59 39.60
C THR A 208 19.70 -2.22 39.83
N GLY A 209 20.41 -1.13 39.52
CA GLY A 209 20.05 0.22 39.95
C GLY A 209 20.16 1.27 38.85
N ALA A 210 19.90 0.93 37.58
CA ALA A 210 19.90 1.91 36.50
C ALA A 210 18.85 2.99 36.78
N GLN A 211 19.26 4.26 36.75
CA GLN A 211 18.38 5.40 37.02
C GLN A 211 17.77 5.92 35.71
N VAL A 212 16.44 5.89 35.61
CA VAL A 212 15.68 6.37 34.46
C VAL A 212 14.77 7.50 34.89
N THR A 213 14.99 8.70 34.34
CA THR A 213 14.11 9.85 34.58
C THR A 213 13.20 10.06 33.38
N ILE A 214 11.89 10.07 33.64
CA ILE A 214 10.85 10.32 32.63
C ILE A 214 10.36 11.75 32.83
N PHE A 215 10.57 12.60 31.83
CA PHE A 215 10.04 13.97 31.80
C PHE A 215 8.71 13.98 31.05
N TYR A 216 7.72 14.69 31.58
CA TYR A 216 6.38 14.81 31.00
C TYR A 216 5.83 16.21 31.28
N ASP A 217 4.72 16.57 30.64
CA ASP A 217 4.08 17.86 30.88
C ASP A 217 3.66 17.99 32.36
N GLY A 218 4.15 19.03 33.03
CA GLY A 218 3.92 19.25 34.46
C GLY A 218 4.92 18.60 35.42
N GLY A 219 5.95 17.88 34.96
CA GLY A 219 7.02 17.43 35.86
C GLY A 219 7.93 16.30 35.35
N SER A 220 8.50 15.56 36.29
CA SER A 220 9.31 14.39 36.00
C SER A 220 9.16 13.33 37.08
N VAL A 221 9.57 12.11 36.75
CA VAL A 221 9.59 11.00 37.71
C VAL A 221 10.86 10.16 37.52
N LEU A 222 11.52 9.84 38.63
CA LEU A 222 12.67 8.94 38.66
C LEU A 222 12.19 7.50 38.92
N ARG A 223 12.77 6.56 38.19
CA ARG A 223 12.59 5.12 38.35
C ARG A 223 13.95 4.44 38.42
N THR A 224 14.03 3.42 39.26
CA THR A 224 15.19 2.53 39.35
C THR A 224 14.85 1.24 38.64
N VAL A 225 15.71 0.83 37.71
CA VAL A 225 15.53 -0.33 36.85
C VAL A 225 16.61 -1.37 37.17
N ASN A 226 16.17 -2.62 37.33
CA ASN A 226 17.06 -3.75 37.50
C ASN A 226 17.29 -4.43 36.15
N GLU A 227 18.52 -4.36 35.65
CA GLU A 227 18.91 -4.92 34.35
C GLU A 227 19.46 -6.36 34.46
N THR A 228 19.45 -6.98 35.65
CA THR A 228 20.01 -8.33 35.85
C THR A 228 19.03 -9.47 35.61
N ALA A 229 17.74 -9.19 35.43
CA ALA A 229 16.66 -10.18 35.40
C ALA A 229 16.32 -10.60 33.96
#